data_AF-A0A5S3QEC9-F1
#
_entry.id   AF-A0A5S3QEC9-F1
#
_cell.length_a   1.000
_cell.length_b   1.000
_cell.length_c   1.000
_cell.angle_alpha   90.00
_cell.angle_beta   90.00
_cell.angle_gamma   90.00
#
_symmetry.space_group_name_H-M   'P 1'
#
loop_
_entity.id
_entity.type
_entity.pdbx_description
1 polymer ?
#
loop_
_entity_poly.entity_id
_entity_poly.type
_entity_poly.pdbx_seq_one_letter_code
_entity_poly.pdbx_strand_id
1 'polypeptide(L)'
;MDDDIRTAAEAHEDDALPRCHEVHADPNTANAGDQPIPRAVKDTPLAKKSPAQWAYERVVLYLRNFEEQLDADQEVAMGFTGGDAGVLRIEGMGYFDPDIVTFYGTDGSGGRTQLVQHVSQLNVMLRALPKPVERETPSRIGFRLAQDLDGDTPAET
;
A
#
# COMPACT_ATOMS: atom_id res chain seq x y z
N MET A 1 4.44 -17.44 -37.95
CA MET A 1 3.80 -17.95 -36.72
C MET A 1 4.90 -18.69 -36.00
N ASP A 2 5.67 -17.98 -35.19
CA ASP A 2 6.61 -18.63 -34.29
C ASP A 2 5.82 -18.96 -33.03
N ASP A 3 5.60 -20.26 -32.82
CA ASP A 3 5.16 -20.79 -31.53
C ASP A 3 6.37 -20.73 -30.61
N ASP A 4 6.49 -19.62 -29.85
CA ASP A 4 7.49 -19.50 -28.79
C ASP A 4 7.19 -20.56 -27.72
N ILE A 5 7.93 -21.68 -27.77
CA ILE A 5 7.89 -22.71 -26.74
C ILE A 5 8.54 -22.13 -25.49
N ARG A 6 7.73 -21.51 -24.64
CA ARG A 6 8.16 -21.06 -23.30
C ARG A 6 8.52 -22.26 -22.45
N THR A 7 9.74 -22.26 -21.92
CA THR A 7 10.26 -23.29 -21.04
C THR A 7 9.66 -23.15 -19.64
N ALA A 8 9.61 -24.26 -18.89
CA ALA A 8 9.12 -24.25 -17.51
C ALA A 8 9.95 -23.33 -16.58
N ALA A 9 11.20 -23.03 -16.95
CA ALA A 9 12.05 -22.07 -16.25
C ALA A 9 11.55 -20.64 -16.43
N GLU A 10 11.23 -20.23 -17.66
CA GLU A 10 10.69 -18.90 -17.97
C GLU A 10 9.31 -18.69 -17.32
N ALA A 11 8.48 -19.74 -17.25
CA ALA A 11 7.22 -19.69 -16.52
C ALA A 11 7.39 -19.57 -14.99
N HIS A 12 8.48 -20.10 -14.42
CA HIS A 12 8.81 -19.97 -12.99
C HIS A 12 9.47 -18.62 -12.66
N GLU A 13 10.21 -18.04 -13.60
CA GLU A 13 10.78 -16.69 -13.45
C GLU A 13 9.69 -15.60 -13.50
N ASP A 14 8.68 -15.77 -14.36
CA ASP A 14 7.50 -14.89 -14.43
C ASP A 14 6.58 -15.00 -13.18
N ASP A 15 6.65 -16.14 -12.48
CA ASP A 15 5.93 -16.43 -11.23
C ASP A 15 6.79 -16.10 -9.97
N ALA A 16 7.99 -15.55 -10.17
CA ALA A 16 8.83 -15.16 -9.05
C ALA A 16 8.11 -14.07 -8.24
N LEU A 17 7.81 -14.40 -6.98
CA LEU A 17 7.28 -13.46 -6.00
C LEU A 17 8.10 -12.16 -6.07
N PRO A 18 7.44 -11.01 -6.23
CA PRO A 18 8.12 -9.73 -6.29
C PRO A 18 9.05 -9.57 -5.09
N ARG A 19 10.35 -9.43 -5.38
CA ARG A 19 11.38 -9.35 -4.33
C ARG A 19 11.35 -7.95 -3.73
N CYS A 20 10.66 -7.80 -2.61
CA CYS A 20 10.92 -6.68 -1.71
C CYS A 20 12.33 -6.87 -1.14
N HIS A 21 13.22 -5.90 -1.39
CA HIS A 21 14.57 -5.91 -0.86
C HIS A 21 14.80 -4.61 -0.09
N GLU A 22 15.05 -4.75 1.20
CA GLU A 22 15.26 -3.65 2.13
C GLU A 22 16.52 -3.91 2.95
N VAL A 23 17.24 -2.85 3.27
CA VAL A 23 18.40 -2.87 4.16
C VAL A 23 18.28 -1.68 5.10
N HIS A 24 18.22 -1.95 6.40
CA HIS A 24 18.10 -0.92 7.44
C HIS A 24 19.42 -0.76 8.21
N ALA A 25 19.61 0.43 8.79
CA ALA A 25 20.77 0.70 9.64
C ALA A 25 20.76 -0.12 10.94
N ASP A 26 19.58 -0.28 11.56
CA ASP A 26 19.35 -1.27 12.62
C ASP A 26 18.87 -2.58 11.96
N PRO A 27 19.60 -3.69 12.12
CA PRO A 27 19.20 -4.98 11.55
C PRO A 27 17.91 -5.55 12.15
N ASN A 28 17.42 -5.00 13.27
CA ASN A 28 16.18 -5.44 13.92
C ASN A 28 14.95 -4.64 13.48
N THR A 29 15.11 -3.64 12.61
CA THR A 29 13.97 -2.89 12.05
C THR A 29 13.09 -3.83 11.22
N ALA A 30 11.77 -3.76 11.44
CA ALA A 30 10.81 -4.54 10.67
C ALA A 30 10.83 -4.17 9.18
N ASN A 31 11.06 -5.15 8.31
CA ASN A 31 11.03 -4.98 6.85
C ASN A 31 9.63 -5.24 6.31
N ALA A 32 9.21 -4.47 5.29
CA ALA A 32 7.97 -4.79 4.59
C ALA A 32 8.08 -6.12 3.82
N GLY A 33 9.29 -6.54 3.46
CA GLY A 33 9.56 -7.83 2.80
C GLY A 33 9.41 -9.05 3.71
N ASP A 34 9.50 -8.88 5.03
CA ASP A 34 9.31 -9.94 6.02
C ASP A 34 7.83 -10.09 6.43
N GLN A 35 6.99 -9.13 6.04
CA GLN A 35 5.56 -9.15 6.33
C GLN A 35 4.86 -10.29 5.57
N PRO A 36 3.78 -10.87 6.15
CA PRO A 36 2.93 -11.79 5.42
C PRO A 36 2.40 -11.11 4.16
N ILE A 37 2.83 -11.59 2.99
CA ILE A 37 2.35 -11.10 1.71
C ILE A 37 0.89 -11.54 1.53
N PRO A 38 -0.07 -10.61 1.37
CA PRO A 38 -1.48 -10.95 1.23
C PRO A 38 -1.76 -11.81 0.00
N ARG A 39 -2.84 -12.58 0.07
CA ARG A 39 -3.20 -13.57 -0.96
C ARG A 39 -3.39 -12.96 -2.34
N ALA A 40 -4.10 -11.84 -2.49
CA ALA A 40 -4.29 -11.18 -3.79
C ALA A 40 -2.96 -10.81 -4.48
N VAL A 41 -1.93 -10.48 -3.68
CA VAL A 41 -0.59 -10.16 -4.18
C VAL A 41 0.10 -11.40 -4.74
N LYS A 42 -0.15 -12.58 -4.17
CA LYS A 42 0.41 -13.88 -4.60
C LYS A 42 -0.37 -14.51 -5.76
N ASP A 43 -1.70 -14.47 -5.69
CA ASP A 43 -2.59 -15.24 -6.57
C ASP A 43 -2.62 -14.71 -8.00
N THR A 44 -2.34 -13.41 -8.18
CA THR A 44 -2.30 -12.79 -9.51
C THR A 44 -0.87 -12.73 -10.03
N PRO A 45 -0.53 -13.39 -11.15
CA PRO A 45 0.78 -13.26 -11.77
C PRO A 45 1.11 -11.80 -12.11
N LEU A 46 2.37 -11.39 -11.94
CA LEU A 46 2.78 -10.00 -12.17
C LEU A 46 2.43 -9.50 -13.58
N ALA A 47 2.60 -10.35 -14.59
CA ALA A 47 2.28 -10.03 -15.99
C ALA A 47 0.78 -9.72 -16.23
N LYS A 48 -0.10 -10.07 -15.29
CA LYS A 48 -1.54 -9.81 -15.37
C LYS A 48 -1.98 -8.60 -14.53
N LYS A 49 -1.09 -8.02 -13.72
CA LYS A 49 -1.42 -6.84 -12.91
C LYS A 49 -1.29 -5.58 -13.73
N SER A 50 -2.25 -4.68 -13.57
CA SER A 50 -2.07 -3.32 -14.07
C SER A 50 -0.98 -2.59 -13.27
N PRO A 51 -0.36 -1.55 -13.84
CA PRO A 51 0.52 -0.66 -13.09
C PRO A 51 -0.13 -0.12 -11.80
N ALA A 52 -1.41 0.26 -11.84
CA ALA A 52 -2.16 0.78 -10.71
C ALA A 52 -2.38 -0.27 -9.61
N GLN A 53 -2.87 -1.46 -9.96
CA GLN A 53 -3.03 -2.58 -9.02
C GLN A 53 -1.70 -2.90 -8.35
N TRP A 54 -0.64 -2.98 -9.17
CA TRP A 54 0.68 -3.34 -8.68
C TRP A 54 1.28 -2.30 -7.74
N ALA A 55 1.01 -1.01 -7.98
CA ALA A 55 1.40 0.06 -7.06
C ALA A 55 0.57 0.02 -5.77
N TYR A 56 -0.75 -0.12 -5.86
CA TYR A 56 -1.66 -0.18 -4.72
C TYR A 56 -1.26 -1.28 -3.73
N GLU A 57 -1.09 -2.52 -4.19
CA GLU A 57 -0.74 -3.67 -3.36
C GLU A 57 0.57 -3.45 -2.58
N ARG A 58 1.59 -2.89 -3.24
CA ARG A 58 2.88 -2.60 -2.59
C ARG A 58 2.80 -1.47 -1.58
N VAL A 59 2.04 -0.42 -1.88
CA VAL A 59 1.85 0.69 -0.91
C VAL A 59 1.12 0.18 0.33
N VAL A 60 0.16 -0.73 0.19
CA VAL A 60 -0.51 -1.37 1.34
C VAL A 60 0.50 -2.11 2.23
N LEU A 61 1.44 -2.86 1.65
CA LEU A 61 2.50 -3.54 2.41
C LEU A 61 3.37 -2.56 3.20
N TYR A 62 3.81 -1.47 2.56
CA TYR A 62 4.57 -0.41 3.24
C TYR A 62 3.76 0.26 4.35
N LEU A 63 2.48 0.54 4.09
CA LEU A 63 1.59 1.21 5.03
C LEU A 63 1.37 0.36 6.28
N ARG A 64 1.09 -0.93 6.09
CA ARG A 64 0.97 -1.89 7.20
C ARG A 64 2.27 -1.99 8.00
N ASN A 65 3.41 -2.19 7.33
CA ASN A 65 4.70 -2.30 8.02
C ASN A 65 5.05 -1.02 8.80
N PHE A 66 4.71 0.14 8.26
CA PHE A 66 4.89 1.42 8.94
C PHE A 66 3.99 1.55 10.16
N GLU A 67 2.70 1.21 10.03
CA GLU A 67 1.73 1.24 11.13
C GLU A 67 2.06 0.26 12.28
N GLU A 68 2.63 -0.91 11.97
CA GLU A 68 3.09 -1.88 12.98
C GLU A 68 4.20 -1.32 13.89
N GLN A 69 4.93 -0.30 13.43
CA GLN A 69 6.02 0.34 14.17
C GLN A 69 5.56 1.58 14.96
N LEU A 70 4.29 1.97 14.86
CA LEU A 70 3.75 3.15 15.54
C LEU A 70 3.24 2.81 16.94
N ASP A 71 3.44 3.74 17.87
CA ASP A 71 2.87 3.65 19.22
C ASP A 71 1.36 3.97 19.23
N ALA A 72 0.70 3.74 20.38
CA ALA A 72 -0.73 3.92 20.54
C ALA A 72 -1.22 5.37 20.43
N ASP A 73 -0.31 6.35 20.45
CA ASP A 73 -0.62 7.78 20.37
C ASP A 73 -0.35 8.35 18.96
N GLN A 74 0.10 7.52 18.03
CA GLN A 74 0.42 7.91 16.66
C GLN A 74 -0.57 7.32 15.66
N GLU A 75 -0.82 8.06 14.59
CA GLU A 75 -1.52 7.62 13.38
C GLU A 75 -0.64 7.91 12.17
N VAL A 76 -0.85 7.16 11.09
CA VAL A 76 -0.15 7.40 9.84
C VAL A 76 -0.80 8.53 9.05
N ALA A 77 0.05 9.38 8.50
CA ALA A 77 -0.34 10.37 7.51
C ALA A 77 0.55 10.27 6.28
N MET A 78 -0.03 10.58 5.13
CA MET A 78 0.61 10.53 3.84
C MET A 78 0.92 11.94 3.36
N GLY A 79 2.19 12.23 3.14
CA GLY A 79 2.65 13.40 2.40
C GLY A 79 2.81 13.05 0.92
N PHE A 80 2.30 13.90 0.04
CA PHE A 80 2.50 13.77 -1.40
C PHE A 80 3.62 14.71 -1.83
N THR A 81 4.75 14.15 -2.25
CA THR A 81 5.90 14.97 -2.66
C THR A 81 5.66 15.48 -4.08
N GLY A 82 5.49 16.78 -4.25
CA GLY A 82 5.36 17.41 -5.59
C GLY A 82 4.11 18.28 -5.80
N GLY A 83 3.26 18.48 -4.79
CA GLY A 83 2.13 19.42 -4.88
C GLY A 83 1.81 20.09 -3.54
N ASP A 84 1.04 21.18 -3.58
CA ASP A 84 0.59 21.94 -2.40
C ASP A 84 -0.47 21.20 -1.55
N ALA A 85 -0.81 19.96 -1.91
CA ALA A 85 -1.83 19.16 -1.23
C ALA A 85 -1.50 18.83 0.25
N GLY A 86 -0.24 19.04 0.67
CA GLY A 86 0.16 18.92 2.07
C GLY A 86 0.18 17.48 2.57
N VAL A 87 -0.18 17.31 3.85
CA VAL A 87 -0.23 16.02 4.54
C VAL A 87 -1.67 15.62 4.75
N LEU A 88 -2.00 14.39 4.37
CA LEU A 88 -3.32 13.77 4.49
C LEU A 88 -3.28 12.69 5.58
N ARG A 89 -4.12 12.74 6.61
CA ARG A 89 -4.34 11.59 7.48
C ARG A 89 -5.07 10.53 6.68
N ILE A 90 -4.41 9.42 6.40
CA ILE A 90 -4.92 8.43 5.45
C ILE A 90 -5.99 7.58 6.12
N GLU A 91 -7.14 7.47 5.45
CA GLU A 91 -8.32 6.74 5.93
C GLU A 91 -8.73 5.64 4.94
N GLY A 92 -8.22 5.69 3.71
CA GLY A 92 -8.46 4.67 2.70
C GLY A 92 -7.59 4.85 1.46
N MET A 93 -7.52 3.80 0.66
CA MET A 93 -6.83 3.79 -0.62
C MET A 93 -7.65 3.00 -1.64
N GLY A 94 -7.44 3.28 -2.92
CA GLY A 94 -8.00 2.49 -4.01
C GLY A 94 -7.15 2.60 -5.27
N TYR A 95 -7.52 1.85 -6.29
CA TYR A 95 -6.93 1.94 -7.62
C TYR A 95 -7.99 1.76 -8.70
N PHE A 96 -7.71 2.23 -9.90
CA PHE A 96 -8.54 2.04 -11.08
C PHE A 96 -7.65 1.74 -12.28
N ASP A 97 -7.89 0.58 -12.90
CA ASP A 97 -7.07 0.10 -13.99
C ASP A 97 -7.12 1.03 -15.21
N PRO A 98 -6.01 1.22 -15.93
CA PRO A 98 -4.71 0.59 -15.69
C PRO A 98 -3.76 1.40 -14.78
N ASP A 99 -4.06 2.67 -14.49
CA ASP A 99 -3.03 3.63 -14.10
C ASP A 99 -3.39 4.64 -13.01
N ILE A 100 -4.59 4.59 -12.42
CA ILE A 100 -5.00 5.53 -11.35
C ILE A 100 -4.88 4.89 -9.97
N VAL A 101 -4.32 5.64 -9.02
CA VAL A 101 -4.35 5.34 -7.58
C VAL A 101 -5.08 6.47 -6.85
N THR A 102 -5.92 6.13 -5.89
CA THR A 102 -6.68 7.08 -5.08
C THR A 102 -6.34 6.96 -3.60
N PHE A 103 -6.31 8.10 -2.92
CA PHE A 103 -6.06 8.22 -1.49
C PHE A 103 -7.19 9.02 -0.86
N TYR A 104 -7.74 8.52 0.24
CA TYR A 104 -8.85 9.12 0.97
C TYR A 104 -8.40 9.47 2.38
N GLY A 105 -8.83 10.61 2.88
CA GLY A 105 -8.46 11.01 4.22
C GLY A 105 -8.96 12.38 4.65
N THR A 106 -8.32 12.90 5.69
CA THR A 106 -8.57 14.22 6.24
C THR A 106 -7.33 15.10 6.19
N ASP A 107 -7.48 16.35 5.74
CA ASP A 107 -6.38 17.31 5.68
C ASP A 107 -6.04 17.92 7.05
N GLY A 108 -5.07 18.84 7.07
CA GLY A 108 -4.64 19.53 8.29
C GLY A 108 -5.73 20.41 8.94
N SER A 109 -6.78 20.77 8.21
CA SER A 109 -7.93 21.53 8.70
C SER A 109 -9.11 20.63 9.12
N GLY A 110 -8.98 19.31 8.96
CA GLY A 110 -10.06 18.35 9.19
C GLY A 110 -11.04 18.22 8.02
N GLY A 111 -10.74 18.83 6.87
CA GLY A 111 -11.53 18.71 5.66
C GLY A 111 -11.40 17.30 5.06
N ARG A 112 -12.52 16.75 4.57
CA ARG A 112 -12.49 15.51 3.79
C ARG A 112 -11.77 15.77 2.48
N THR A 113 -10.73 14.99 2.22
CA THR A 113 -9.86 15.16 1.06
C THR A 113 -9.69 13.84 0.36
N GLN A 114 -9.74 13.90 -0.97
CA GLN A 114 -9.41 12.79 -1.84
C GLN A 114 -8.35 13.24 -2.81
N LEU A 115 -7.29 12.45 -2.94
CA LEU A 115 -6.27 12.66 -3.94
C LEU A 115 -6.34 11.56 -4.98
N VAL A 116 -6.38 11.95 -6.24
CA VAL A 116 -6.41 11.07 -7.41
C VAL A 116 -5.14 11.33 -8.20
N GLN A 117 -4.31 10.32 -8.39
CA GLN A 117 -3.05 10.45 -9.11
C GLN A 117 -2.85 9.32 -10.11
N HIS A 118 -2.15 9.65 -11.20
CA HIS A 118 -1.63 8.65 -12.11
C HIS A 118 -0.40 7.98 -11.48
N VAL A 119 -0.27 6.67 -11.64
CA VAL A 119 0.77 5.84 -11.01
C VAL A 119 2.19 6.26 -11.36
N SER A 120 2.42 6.82 -12.56
CA SER A 120 3.74 7.34 -12.96
C SER A 120 4.20 8.57 -12.16
N GLN A 121 3.28 9.23 -11.44
CA GLN A 121 3.55 10.39 -10.60
C GLN A 121 3.56 10.03 -9.10
N LEU A 122 3.37 8.75 -8.78
CA LEU A 122 3.21 8.28 -7.42
C LEU A 122 4.50 8.51 -6.62
N ASN A 123 4.44 9.39 -5.65
CA ASN A 123 5.46 9.55 -4.63
C ASN A 123 4.78 9.62 -3.26
N VAL A 124 5.10 8.68 -2.39
CA VAL A 124 4.46 8.50 -1.08
C VAL A 124 5.47 8.75 0.02
N MET A 125 5.14 9.63 0.96
CA MET A 125 5.86 9.80 2.21
C MET A 125 4.94 9.42 3.36
N LEU A 126 5.31 8.40 4.14
CA LEU A 126 4.59 8.04 5.37
C LEU A 126 5.18 8.82 6.55
N ARG A 127 4.31 9.42 7.36
CA ARG A 127 4.69 10.16 8.57
C ARG A 127 3.84 9.70 9.74
N ALA A 128 4.45 9.63 10.92
CA ALA A 128 3.74 9.46 12.17
C ALA A 128 3.23 10.84 12.63
N LEU A 129 1.94 10.98 12.87
CA LEU A 129 1.32 12.16 13.49
C LEU A 129 0.64 11.76 14.80
N PRO A 130 0.54 12.67 15.79
CA PRO A 130 -0.28 12.42 16.97
C PRO A 130 -1.74 12.13 16.57
N LYS A 131 -2.34 11.13 17.19
CA LYS A 131 -3.76 10.81 17.01
C LYS A 131 -4.63 11.99 17.47
N PRO A 132 -5.79 12.26 16.84
CA PRO A 132 -6.73 13.26 17.31
C PRO A 132 -7.18 12.97 18.75
N VAL A 133 -7.26 14.01 19.59
CA VAL A 133 -7.62 13.89 21.03
C VAL A 133 -8.99 13.23 21.22
N GLU A 134 -9.91 13.47 20.28
CA GLU A 134 -11.28 12.94 20.31
C GLU A 134 -11.35 11.43 20.03
N ARG A 135 -10.26 10.80 19.57
CA ARG A 135 -10.24 9.39 19.17
C ARG A 135 -9.59 8.51 20.25
N GLU A 136 -10.35 7.54 20.75
CA GLU A 136 -9.89 6.61 21.79
C GLU A 136 -8.75 5.72 21.29
N THR A 137 -8.87 5.16 20.09
CA THR A 137 -7.87 4.26 19.47
C THR A 137 -7.35 4.84 18.15
N PRO A 138 -6.05 4.70 17.83
CA PRO A 138 -5.52 5.20 16.57
C PRO A 138 -6.14 4.45 15.39
N SER A 139 -6.50 5.18 14.33
CA SER A 139 -6.90 4.57 13.07
C SER A 139 -5.68 3.91 12.41
N ARG A 140 -5.84 2.62 12.07
CA ARG A 140 -4.81 1.80 11.43
C ARG A 140 -5.38 1.21 10.13
N ILE A 141 -5.27 1.95 9.03
CA ILE A 141 -5.89 1.56 7.76
C ILE A 141 -5.06 0.50 7.02
N GLY A 142 -3.74 0.47 7.22
CA GLY A 142 -2.83 -0.50 6.59
C GLY A 142 -3.20 -1.95 6.88
N PHE A 143 -3.60 -2.27 8.11
CA PHE A 143 -4.08 -3.63 8.45
C PHE A 143 -5.40 -3.98 7.77
N ARG A 144 -6.36 -3.04 7.70
CA ARG A 144 -7.64 -3.28 7.02
C ARG A 144 -7.45 -3.48 5.52
N LEU A 145 -6.58 -2.69 4.90
CA LEU A 145 -6.24 -2.84 3.49
C LEU A 145 -5.52 -4.17 3.21
N ALA A 146 -4.64 -4.61 4.12
CA ALA A 146 -4.00 -5.92 4.00
C ALA A 146 -5.01 -7.08 4.13
N GLN A 147 -5.96 -6.97 5.07
CA GLN A 147 -7.05 -7.96 5.22
C GLN A 147 -7.95 -8.02 3.97
N ASP A 148 -8.22 -6.87 3.35
CA ASP A 148 -8.98 -6.83 2.09
C ASP A 148 -8.24 -7.53 0.96
N LEU A 149 -6.92 -7.35 0.87
CA LEU A 149 -6.08 -8.08 -0.07
C LEU A 149 -6.00 -9.59 0.24
N ASP A 150 -6.27 -10.03 1.46
CA ASP A 150 -6.38 -11.45 1.79
C ASP A 150 -7.73 -12.07 1.36
N GLY A 151 -8.72 -11.22 1.05
CA GLY A 151 -10.10 -11.63 0.76
C GLY A 151 -10.90 -11.91 2.04
N ASP A 152 -10.44 -11.43 3.19
CA ASP A 152 -11.05 -11.61 4.50
C ASP A 152 -12.02 -10.49 4.88
N THR A 153 -12.28 -9.53 3.98
CA THR A 153 -13.32 -8.52 4.19
C THR A 153 -14.69 -9.21 4.26
N PRO A 154 -15.43 -9.11 5.37
CA PRO A 154 -16.83 -9.52 5.39
C PRO A 154 -17.54 -8.68 4.33
N ALA A 155 -18.11 -9.33 3.31
CA ALA A 155 -18.99 -8.64 2.38
C ALA A 155 -20.07 -7.93 3.20
N GLU A 156 -20.04 -6.59 3.23
CA GLU A 156 -21.11 -5.81 3.83
C GLU A 156 -22.39 -6.10 3.02
N THR A 157 -23.30 -6.82 3.67
CA THR A 157 -24.69 -7.07 3.23
C THR A 157 -25.53 -5.81 3.24
#